data_AF-A0A429IBY8-F1
#
_entry.id   AF-A0A429IBY8-F1
#
_cell.length_a   1.000
_cell.length_b   1.000
_cell.length_c   1.000
_cell.angle_alpha   90.00
_cell.angle_beta   90.00
_cell.angle_gamma   90.00
#
_symmetry.space_group_name_H-M   'P 1'
#
loop_
_entity.id
_entity.type
_entity.pdbx_description
1 polymer ?
#
loop_
_entity_poly.entity_id
_entity_poly.type
_entity_poly.pdbx_seq_one_letter_code
_entity_poly.pdbx_strand_id
1 'polypeptide(L)'
;MPPQAAGEPAAAGARANATDGAATPDAPDTGSRPDTGSRPDTGSQANSGSRPTASPATPADARVPAPAAVADAPNATDAPTTTDAPTTTDASPPAPTKTTWPTLTPPPPTASLPGTGKRPRTEETRIERAFGHAFRRVTGSAFAPYQSAVVRIGFAATWLFFLLREWPNRQELYGPHGPWSGDMARRLLADNQAFSVLTWSDGRGWFELVYTLAILSSALLMVGWRTRTMSVLFMVGVLSLQNRSIFIGDGGDNVIHLMAIYLVLTRCGQVWSLDARRAAKRGQGADPGLPERDITGVVLWAVLGLSLAMAQVMGLSGLSWFGAGPFPGVGWGLTLWILWCAHGVWWAVRRYAPGEPRVVLDMLGKLAHNGAMLVIVVEVCLIYATAGWYKIQGSRWQDGTAVYYPMHLDYFSPWPDLSRLLADNGLMIMLITYGTVIVQVAFPFTLFNRRVKNVLLVVMICEHLSIAFLLGLPFFSLAMITADAVFLPTVFLVWLGARVSAVRDRVLPRSTRDGEREMTAAAGAP
;
A
#
# COMPACT_ATOMS: atom_id res chain seq x y z
N MET A 1 -24.99 -51.89 25.41
CA MET A 1 -23.90 -51.08 24.81
C MET A 1 -23.69 -49.87 25.69
N PRO A 2 -22.58 -49.77 26.44
CA PRO A 2 -22.34 -48.58 27.25
C PRO A 2 -21.55 -47.49 26.47
N PRO A 3 -21.72 -46.20 26.84
CA PRO A 3 -21.17 -45.03 26.16
C PRO A 3 -19.92 -44.46 26.86
N GLN A 4 -19.09 -43.67 26.15
CA GLN A 4 -18.02 -42.79 26.67
C GLN A 4 -17.44 -42.00 25.47
N ALA A 5 -17.00 -40.75 25.51
CA ALA A 5 -17.11 -39.60 26.40
C ALA A 5 -16.61 -38.37 25.61
N ALA A 6 -17.08 -37.17 25.98
CA ALA A 6 -16.54 -35.86 25.59
C ALA A 6 -15.01 -35.79 25.85
N GLY A 7 -14.16 -35.07 25.12
CA GLY A 7 -14.24 -33.69 24.63
C GLY A 7 -13.13 -32.89 25.33
N GLU A 8 -12.16 -32.36 24.57
CA GLU A 8 -11.12 -31.45 25.08
C GLU A 8 -10.95 -30.28 24.09
N PRO A 9 -11.06 -29.00 24.53
CA PRO A 9 -11.02 -27.85 23.65
C PRO A 9 -9.61 -27.30 23.41
N ALA A 10 -9.44 -26.70 22.24
CA ALA A 10 -8.24 -25.99 21.78
C ALA A 10 -7.86 -24.84 22.72
N ALA A 11 -6.58 -24.77 23.06
CA ALA A 11 -5.98 -23.77 23.93
C ALA A 11 -6.02 -22.36 23.31
N ALA A 12 -6.86 -21.50 23.87
CA ALA A 12 -6.77 -20.05 23.74
C ALA A 12 -5.67 -19.53 24.69
N GLY A 13 -4.71 -18.79 24.15
CA GLY A 13 -3.66 -18.14 24.92
C GLY A 13 -4.20 -16.96 25.73
N ALA A 14 -4.36 -17.15 27.03
CA ALA A 14 -4.59 -16.07 27.99
C ALA A 14 -3.26 -15.66 28.64
N ARG A 15 -2.89 -14.38 28.49
CA ARG A 15 -1.82 -13.74 29.26
C ARG A 15 -2.26 -13.57 30.71
N ALA A 16 -1.45 -14.02 31.66
CA ALA A 16 -1.55 -13.63 33.06
C ALA A 16 -0.25 -12.93 33.49
N ASN A 17 -0.40 -11.67 33.92
CA ASN A 17 0.58 -10.93 34.70
C ASN A 17 0.61 -11.50 36.12
N ALA A 18 1.80 -11.73 36.68
CA ALA A 18 1.98 -11.88 38.12
C ALA A 18 3.32 -11.27 38.54
N THR A 19 3.24 -10.20 39.32
CA THR A 19 4.28 -9.67 40.20
C THR A 19 3.97 -10.10 41.64
N ASP A 20 5.03 -10.23 42.45
CA ASP A 20 5.10 -10.52 43.89
C ASP A 20 4.87 -12.01 44.26
N GLY A 21 5.71 -12.73 45.00
CA GLY A 21 6.85 -12.40 45.85
C GLY A 21 6.68 -13.11 47.20
N ALA A 22 7.40 -14.22 47.46
CA ALA A 22 7.82 -14.70 48.79
C ALA A 22 8.55 -16.06 48.74
N ALA A 23 9.74 -16.11 49.36
CA ALA A 23 10.53 -17.30 49.70
C ALA A 23 9.95 -17.99 50.98
N THR A 24 10.24 -19.23 51.39
CA THR A 24 11.53 -19.93 51.70
C THR A 24 11.26 -21.48 51.88
N PRO A 25 12.10 -22.36 52.52
CA PRO A 25 12.72 -23.53 51.87
C PRO A 25 12.45 -24.89 52.56
N ASP A 26 12.90 -26.01 51.97
CA ASP A 26 13.68 -27.11 52.62
C ASP A 26 13.82 -28.37 51.74
N ALA A 27 14.97 -29.04 51.87
CA ALA A 27 15.56 -30.14 51.08
C ALA A 27 15.12 -31.55 51.59
N PRO A 28 15.68 -32.75 51.21
CA PRO A 28 16.96 -33.03 50.54
C PRO A 28 17.01 -34.12 49.42
N ASP A 29 18.04 -33.94 48.58
CA ASP A 29 19.02 -34.90 48.02
C ASP A 29 18.75 -36.42 47.94
N THR A 30 18.88 -37.00 46.74
CA THR A 30 19.61 -38.27 46.51
C THR A 30 20.20 -38.34 45.08
N GLY A 31 21.49 -38.04 44.97
CA GLY A 31 22.56 -38.71 44.20
C GLY A 31 22.26 -39.52 42.92
N SER A 32 23.03 -39.23 41.85
CA SER A 32 24.11 -40.12 41.34
C SER A 32 24.57 -39.70 39.94
N ARG A 33 25.81 -39.21 39.85
CA ARG A 33 26.65 -39.22 38.63
C ARG A 33 27.66 -40.38 38.77
N PRO A 34 28.25 -40.86 37.67
CA PRO A 34 29.65 -40.49 37.47
C PRO A 34 30.05 -40.19 36.02
N ASP A 35 31.20 -39.53 35.94
CA ASP A 35 31.91 -38.97 34.79
C ASP A 35 32.59 -40.01 33.88
N THR A 36 33.00 -39.57 32.69
CA THR A 36 34.41 -39.41 32.25
C THR A 36 34.44 -39.13 30.73
N GLY A 37 35.02 -38.00 30.30
CA GLY A 37 36.37 -37.94 29.72
C GLY A 37 36.33 -38.24 28.22
N SER A 38 36.73 -37.39 27.28
CA SER A 38 38.09 -36.85 27.17
C SER A 38 38.16 -35.77 26.08
N ARG A 39 38.88 -34.70 26.38
CA ARG A 39 39.59 -33.81 25.43
C ARG A 39 41.08 -33.92 25.79
N PRO A 40 42.02 -33.72 24.86
CA PRO A 40 42.77 -32.45 24.87
C PRO A 40 43.22 -32.00 23.45
N ASP A 41 43.25 -30.69 23.13
CA ASP A 41 44.45 -29.79 23.04
C ASP A 41 45.32 -30.06 21.80
N THR A 42 45.98 -29.14 21.10
CA THR A 42 46.29 -27.69 21.17
C THR A 42 46.93 -27.33 19.81
N GLY A 43 46.99 -26.05 19.44
CA GLY A 43 47.80 -25.62 18.29
C GLY A 43 47.58 -24.18 17.83
N SER A 44 48.08 -23.23 18.63
CA SER A 44 48.23 -21.81 18.28
C SER A 44 49.59 -21.58 17.60
N GLN A 45 49.64 -20.84 16.49
CA GLN A 45 50.42 -19.58 16.40
C GLN A 45 50.36 -18.94 14.99
N ALA A 46 50.69 -17.65 15.01
CA ALA A 46 50.42 -16.62 14.02
C ALA A 46 51.68 -16.11 13.30
N ASN A 47 51.49 -15.02 12.54
CA ASN A 47 52.43 -14.13 11.83
C ASN A 47 52.82 -14.55 10.41
N SER A 48 52.96 -13.67 9.40
CA SER A 48 52.90 -12.19 9.32
C SER A 48 53.00 -11.81 7.83
N GLY A 49 52.39 -10.71 7.38
CA GLY A 49 52.68 -10.18 6.04
C GLY A 49 51.86 -8.95 5.62
N SER A 50 52.33 -7.77 6.01
CA SER A 50 52.29 -6.50 5.26
C SER A 50 51.00 -6.02 4.56
N ARG A 51 50.45 -4.89 5.04
CA ARG A 51 49.76 -3.85 4.23
C ARG A 51 50.80 -3.10 3.36
N PRO A 52 50.47 -2.54 2.17
CA PRO A 52 49.71 -1.27 2.12
C PRO A 52 48.81 -1.02 0.87
N THR A 53 47.87 -0.07 1.02
CA THR A 53 47.32 0.92 0.05
C THR A 53 47.03 0.55 -1.43
N ALA A 54 45.80 0.79 -1.91
CA ALA A 54 45.46 1.68 -3.05
C ALA A 54 44.02 1.46 -3.58
N SER A 55 43.42 2.56 -4.07
CA SER A 55 42.07 2.69 -4.68
C SER A 55 41.76 1.72 -5.84
N PRO A 56 40.46 1.43 -6.09
CA PRO A 56 40.04 0.82 -7.35
C PRO A 56 40.05 1.85 -8.48
N ALA A 57 40.69 1.46 -9.59
CA ALA A 57 40.73 2.18 -10.85
C ALA A 57 39.36 2.20 -11.56
N THR A 58 39.06 3.35 -12.17
CA THR A 58 38.01 3.57 -13.18
C THR A 58 38.31 2.79 -14.46
N PRO A 59 37.29 2.45 -15.25
CA PRO A 59 37.44 2.71 -16.68
C PRO A 59 36.23 3.38 -17.36
N ALA A 60 36.61 4.32 -18.23
CA ALA A 60 36.05 4.64 -19.55
C ALA A 60 34.76 5.48 -19.65
N ASP A 61 35.00 6.75 -19.96
CA ASP A 61 34.15 7.69 -20.68
C ASP A 61 33.53 7.09 -21.96
N ALA A 62 32.24 7.34 -22.17
CA ALA A 62 31.61 7.31 -23.48
C ALA A 62 30.93 8.66 -23.73
N ARG A 63 31.58 9.49 -24.57
CA ARG A 63 31.09 10.77 -25.08
C ARG A 63 29.95 10.56 -26.07
N VAL A 64 28.95 11.44 -25.98
CA VAL A 64 27.82 11.59 -26.91
C VAL A 64 28.28 12.38 -28.16
N PRO A 65 27.98 11.95 -29.40
CA PRO A 65 28.23 12.77 -30.59
C PRO A 65 27.03 13.67 -30.93
N ALA A 66 27.34 14.90 -31.36
CA ALA A 66 26.43 15.92 -31.85
C ALA A 66 25.99 15.65 -33.32
N PRO A 67 24.86 16.20 -33.79
CA PRO A 67 24.38 15.99 -35.15
C PRO A 67 25.13 16.85 -36.19
N ALA A 68 25.35 16.25 -37.36
CA ALA A 68 26.09 16.81 -38.48
C ALA A 68 25.28 17.82 -39.31
N ALA A 69 26.00 18.83 -39.81
CA ALA A 69 25.57 19.78 -40.82
C ALA A 69 25.51 19.14 -42.22
N VAL A 70 24.59 19.61 -43.06
CA VAL A 70 24.55 19.32 -44.51
C VAL A 70 24.59 20.65 -45.26
N ALA A 71 25.44 20.70 -46.28
CA ALA A 71 25.74 21.87 -47.11
C ALA A 71 25.08 21.78 -48.50
N ASP A 72 24.63 22.94 -48.96
CA ASP A 72 24.55 23.57 -50.30
C ASP A 72 24.22 22.86 -51.65
N ALA A 73 23.34 23.59 -52.37
CA ALA A 73 23.24 23.91 -53.82
C ALA A 73 22.48 22.94 -54.77
N PRO A 74 21.96 23.39 -55.96
CA PRO A 74 22.04 24.70 -56.62
C PRO A 74 20.70 25.29 -57.23
N ASN A 75 20.82 26.50 -57.79
CA ASN A 75 19.89 27.32 -58.60
C ASN A 75 19.06 26.61 -59.68
N ALA A 76 17.78 27.00 -59.85
CA ALA A 76 17.12 27.15 -61.17
C ALA A 76 15.80 27.94 -61.09
N THR A 77 15.63 28.77 -62.12
CA THR A 77 14.51 29.59 -62.62
C THR A 77 13.11 28.94 -62.63
N ASP A 78 12.07 29.72 -62.33
CA ASP A 78 11.02 30.10 -63.30
C ASP A 78 9.85 30.87 -62.64
N ALA A 79 9.48 31.98 -63.27
CA ALA A 79 8.23 32.72 -63.00
C ALA A 79 7.04 32.01 -63.70
N PRO A 80 5.79 32.32 -63.31
CA PRO A 80 5.05 33.21 -64.19
C PRO A 80 4.16 34.27 -63.50
N THR A 81 4.12 35.39 -64.21
CA THR A 81 3.13 36.46 -64.32
C THR A 81 1.66 36.13 -64.01
N THR A 82 0.99 37.03 -63.29
CA THR A 82 -0.34 37.52 -63.67
C THR A 82 -0.42 39.03 -63.42
N THR A 83 -0.84 39.71 -64.49
CA THR A 83 -1.09 41.14 -64.62
C THR A 83 -2.57 41.39 -64.35
N ASP A 84 -2.93 42.52 -63.71
CA ASP A 84 -4.06 43.39 -64.12
C ASP A 84 -4.18 44.64 -63.20
N ALA A 85 -3.67 45.77 -63.73
CA ALA A 85 -4.16 47.17 -63.79
C ALA A 85 -5.25 47.72 -62.82
N PRO A 86 -5.47 49.07 -62.70
CA PRO A 86 -4.59 50.24 -62.97
C PRO A 86 -4.68 51.41 -61.93
N THR A 87 -3.66 52.30 -62.01
CA THR A 87 -3.57 53.76 -61.71
C THR A 87 -4.46 54.44 -60.64
N THR A 88 -3.83 55.21 -59.73
CA THR A 88 -3.83 56.70 -59.75
C THR A 88 -2.95 57.33 -58.64
N THR A 89 -2.03 58.20 -59.08
CA THR A 89 -1.56 59.50 -58.53
C THR A 89 -1.10 59.71 -57.07
N ASP A 90 0.07 60.36 -57.00
CA ASP A 90 0.51 61.41 -56.07
C ASP A 90 0.43 61.18 -54.55
N ALA A 91 1.60 60.93 -53.95
CA ALA A 91 2.20 61.84 -52.97
C ALA A 91 3.50 61.22 -52.40
N SER A 92 4.61 61.95 -52.48
CA SER A 92 5.83 61.63 -51.76
C SER A 92 5.55 61.52 -50.25
N PRO A 93 6.00 60.45 -49.56
CA PRO A 93 5.90 60.40 -48.10
C PRO A 93 6.90 61.39 -47.47
N PRO A 94 6.51 62.13 -46.41
CA PRO A 94 7.41 63.05 -45.73
C PRO A 94 8.53 62.29 -45.02
N ALA A 95 9.72 62.90 -44.97
CA ALA A 95 10.88 62.36 -44.28
C ALA A 95 10.57 62.01 -42.81
N PRO A 96 11.10 60.90 -42.26
CA PRO A 96 10.83 60.52 -40.89
C PRO A 96 11.40 61.57 -39.92
N THR A 97 10.51 62.28 -39.22
CA THR A 97 10.83 63.07 -38.05
C THR A 97 11.52 62.18 -37.02
N LYS A 98 12.81 62.43 -36.76
CA LYS A 98 13.53 61.82 -35.64
C LYS A 98 12.88 62.26 -34.35
N THR A 99 12.07 61.39 -33.75
CA THR A 99 11.63 61.54 -32.36
C THR A 99 12.87 61.39 -31.46
N THR A 100 13.46 62.51 -31.06
CA THR A 100 14.50 62.52 -30.02
C THR A 100 13.83 62.26 -28.68
N TRP A 101 13.95 61.03 -28.18
CA TRP A 101 13.66 60.71 -26.79
C TRP A 101 14.59 61.54 -25.89
N PRO A 102 14.10 62.09 -24.76
CA PRO A 102 14.98 62.76 -23.82
C PRO A 102 16.01 61.77 -23.28
N THR A 103 17.28 62.10 -23.41
CA THR A 103 18.39 61.32 -22.86
C THR A 103 18.29 61.37 -21.33
N LEU A 104 17.81 60.31 -20.71
CA LEU A 104 17.92 60.12 -19.26
C LEU A 104 19.41 60.10 -18.91
N THR A 105 19.87 61.12 -18.21
CA THR A 105 21.18 61.11 -17.57
C THR A 105 21.26 59.90 -16.63
N PRO A 106 22.28 59.03 -16.74
CA PRO A 106 22.42 57.93 -15.81
C PRO A 106 22.55 58.51 -14.39
N PRO A 107 21.91 57.90 -13.37
CA PRO A 107 22.09 58.33 -12.00
C PRO A 107 23.59 58.27 -11.64
N PRO A 108 24.08 59.15 -10.75
CA PRO A 108 25.47 59.09 -10.30
C PRO A 108 25.77 57.68 -9.78
N PRO A 109 27.00 57.17 -9.96
CA PRO A 109 27.35 55.83 -9.52
C PRO A 109 27.00 55.72 -8.03
N THR A 110 25.99 54.90 -7.74
CA THR A 110 25.64 54.53 -6.38
C THR A 110 26.91 54.05 -5.71
N ALA A 111 27.27 54.69 -4.59
CA ALA A 111 28.36 54.26 -3.73
C ALA A 111 28.30 52.73 -3.63
N SER A 112 29.40 52.07 -4.00
CA SER A 112 29.53 50.63 -3.92
C SER A 112 29.06 50.18 -2.55
N LEU A 113 27.92 49.49 -2.51
CA LEU A 113 27.47 48.79 -1.31
C LEU A 113 28.67 47.99 -0.79
N PRO A 114 28.98 48.03 0.52
CA PRO A 114 30.01 47.19 1.11
C PRO A 114 29.76 45.78 0.61
N GLY A 115 30.79 45.18 0.02
CA GLY A 115 30.66 44.05 -0.90
C GLY A 115 29.61 43.05 -0.45
N THR A 116 28.84 42.52 -1.39
CA THR A 116 28.18 41.23 -1.21
C THR A 116 29.28 40.21 -0.98
N GLY A 117 29.81 40.15 0.24
CA GLY A 117 30.52 39.00 0.75
C GLY A 117 29.62 37.85 0.39
N LYS A 118 30.16 36.91 -0.39
CA LYS A 118 29.55 35.61 -0.60
C LYS A 118 28.98 35.22 0.76
N ARG A 119 27.64 35.18 0.90
CA ARG A 119 27.01 34.65 2.11
C ARG A 119 27.84 33.42 2.46
N PRO A 120 28.41 33.32 3.68
CA PRO A 120 29.24 32.18 4.01
C PRO A 120 28.42 30.96 3.64
N ARG A 121 28.90 30.18 2.66
CA ARG A 121 28.34 28.86 2.38
C ARG A 121 28.56 28.16 3.71
N THR A 122 27.54 28.09 4.55
CA THR A 122 27.54 27.21 5.71
C THR A 122 28.01 25.89 5.16
N GLU A 123 29.21 25.47 5.56
CA GLU A 123 29.79 24.22 5.11
C GLU A 123 28.95 23.11 5.72
N GLU A 124 27.81 22.82 5.07
CA GLU A 124 26.91 21.78 5.51
C GLU A 124 27.74 20.50 5.60
N THR A 125 27.78 19.94 6.81
CA THR A 125 28.51 18.71 7.07
C THR A 125 27.97 17.63 6.13
N ARG A 126 28.78 16.61 5.83
CA ARG A 126 28.30 15.48 5.00
C ARG A 126 27.03 14.84 5.59
N ILE A 127 26.89 14.89 6.92
CA ILE A 127 25.73 14.40 7.67
C ILE A 127 24.52 15.32 7.45
N GLU A 128 24.67 16.64 7.57
CA GLU A 128 23.59 17.60 7.29
C GLU A 128 23.11 17.53 5.84
N ARG A 129 24.02 17.38 4.87
CA ARG A 129 23.65 17.16 3.47
C ARG A 129 22.94 15.82 3.28
N ALA A 130 23.43 14.74 3.88
CA ALA A 130 22.79 13.44 3.81
C ALA A 130 21.38 13.47 4.43
N PHE A 131 21.24 14.12 5.59
CA PHE A 131 19.95 14.32 6.26
C PHE A 131 19.02 15.20 5.43
N GLY A 132 19.50 16.33 4.90
CA GLY A 132 18.73 17.21 4.03
C GLY A 132 18.31 16.56 2.71
N HIS A 133 19.12 15.66 2.15
CA HIS A 133 18.76 14.84 0.99
C HIS A 133 17.74 13.76 1.35
N ALA A 134 17.92 13.04 2.46
CA ALA A 134 16.98 12.03 2.94
C ALA A 134 15.62 12.67 3.28
N PHE A 135 15.63 13.77 4.01
CA PHE A 135 14.45 14.55 4.37
C PHE A 135 13.71 15.03 3.12
N ARG A 136 14.40 15.65 2.15
CA ARG A 136 13.79 16.06 0.87
C ARG A 136 13.25 14.89 0.06
N ARG A 137 13.91 13.72 0.10
CA ARG A 137 13.45 12.52 -0.62
C ARG A 137 12.16 11.97 -0.02
N VAL A 138 12.10 11.85 1.31
CA VAL A 138 10.97 11.30 2.07
C VAL A 138 9.77 12.26 2.06
N THR A 139 10.01 13.57 2.13
CA THR A 139 8.94 14.59 2.13
C THR A 139 8.55 15.03 0.71
N GLY A 140 9.44 14.88 -0.26
CA GLY A 140 9.25 15.35 -1.64
C GLY A 140 8.48 14.38 -2.53
N SER A 141 8.55 13.07 -2.28
CA SER A 141 7.96 12.04 -3.14
C SER A 141 7.21 10.95 -2.37
N ALA A 142 6.15 10.42 -2.98
CA ALA A 142 5.47 9.22 -2.51
C ALA A 142 6.19 7.99 -3.08
N PHE A 143 6.63 7.08 -2.21
CA PHE A 143 7.37 5.89 -2.61
C PHE A 143 6.41 4.77 -3.06
N ALA A 144 6.89 3.95 -4.00
CA ALA A 144 6.19 2.73 -4.43
C ALA A 144 4.71 2.93 -4.84
N PRO A 145 4.38 3.93 -5.70
CA PRO A 145 2.99 4.22 -6.06
C PRO A 145 2.29 3.03 -6.75
N TYR A 146 3.01 2.28 -7.59
CA TYR A 146 2.49 1.09 -8.25
C TYR A 146 2.21 -0.04 -7.28
N GLN A 147 3.11 -0.30 -6.33
CA GLN A 147 2.93 -1.29 -5.28
C GLN A 147 1.71 -0.95 -4.43
N SER A 148 1.58 0.31 -3.99
CA SER A 148 0.41 0.76 -3.21
C SER A 148 -0.90 0.61 -4.00
N ALA A 149 -0.88 0.76 -5.33
CA ALA A 149 -2.05 0.55 -6.17
C ALA A 149 -2.41 -0.94 -6.31
N VAL A 150 -1.42 -1.84 -6.46
CA VAL A 150 -1.68 -3.29 -6.47
C VAL A 150 -2.23 -3.76 -5.12
N VAL A 151 -1.62 -3.32 -4.02
CA VAL A 151 -2.07 -3.64 -2.66
C VAL A 151 -3.53 -3.19 -2.46
N ARG A 152 -3.88 -1.98 -2.89
CA ARG A 152 -5.28 -1.50 -2.87
C ARG A 152 -6.19 -2.39 -3.72
N ILE A 153 -5.82 -2.68 -4.96
CA ILE A 153 -6.67 -3.47 -5.87
C ILE A 153 -6.86 -4.88 -5.31
N GLY A 154 -5.78 -5.54 -4.90
CA GLY A 154 -5.79 -6.90 -4.40
C GLY A 154 -6.63 -7.04 -3.13
N PHE A 155 -6.39 -6.24 -2.10
CA PHE A 155 -7.13 -6.40 -0.83
C PHE A 155 -8.61 -6.04 -0.98
N ALA A 156 -8.90 -4.99 -1.75
CA ALA A 156 -10.29 -4.63 -2.06
C ALA A 156 -10.98 -5.71 -2.90
N ALA A 157 -10.28 -6.35 -3.84
CA ALA A 157 -10.81 -7.45 -4.64
C ALA A 157 -11.01 -8.72 -3.82
N THR A 158 -10.05 -9.11 -2.98
CA THR A 158 -10.14 -10.27 -2.09
C THR A 158 -11.37 -10.16 -1.21
N TRP A 159 -11.53 -9.02 -0.53
CA TRP A 159 -12.67 -8.79 0.35
C TRP A 159 -13.99 -8.71 -0.42
N LEU A 160 -14.02 -8.02 -1.58
CA LEU A 160 -15.20 -7.97 -2.44
C LEU A 160 -15.66 -9.37 -2.87
N PHE A 161 -14.75 -10.19 -3.41
CA PHE A 161 -15.09 -11.52 -3.89
C PHE A 161 -15.47 -12.46 -2.76
N PHE A 162 -14.85 -12.32 -1.58
CA PHE A 162 -15.27 -13.03 -0.38
C PHE A 162 -16.73 -12.70 -0.03
N LEU A 163 -17.08 -11.42 0.08
CA LEU A 163 -18.46 -11.02 0.38
C LEU A 163 -19.48 -11.41 -0.70
N LEU A 164 -19.08 -11.41 -1.97
CA LEU A 164 -19.95 -11.85 -3.06
C LEU A 164 -20.18 -13.36 -3.02
N ARG A 165 -19.14 -14.16 -2.73
CA ARG A 165 -19.27 -15.61 -2.55
C ARG A 165 -20.14 -15.93 -1.34
N GLU A 166 -19.93 -15.26 -0.22
CA GLU A 166 -20.66 -15.51 1.02
C GLU A 166 -22.06 -14.88 1.03
N TRP A 167 -22.46 -14.21 -0.05
CA TRP A 167 -23.79 -13.60 -0.14
C TRP A 167 -24.94 -14.55 0.23
N PRO A 168 -25.00 -15.82 -0.24
CA PRO A 168 -26.10 -16.72 0.12
C PRO A 168 -26.17 -17.04 1.63
N ASN A 169 -25.01 -17.10 2.31
CA ASN A 169 -24.88 -17.53 3.70
C ASN A 169 -24.68 -16.36 4.69
N ARG A 170 -24.62 -15.12 4.20
CA ARG A 170 -24.25 -13.93 4.99
C ARG A 170 -25.04 -13.75 6.28
N GLN A 171 -26.33 -14.12 6.28
CA GLN A 171 -27.21 -14.00 7.44
C GLN A 171 -26.87 -15.02 8.53
N GLU A 172 -26.45 -16.22 8.15
CA GLU A 172 -26.01 -17.24 9.09
C GLU A 172 -24.63 -16.89 9.67
N LEU A 173 -23.72 -16.42 8.83
CA LEU A 173 -22.35 -16.10 9.22
C LEU A 173 -22.23 -14.84 10.10
N TYR A 174 -22.98 -13.79 9.75
CA TYR A 174 -22.80 -12.46 10.33
C TYR A 174 -24.10 -11.78 10.78
N GLY A 175 -25.26 -12.36 10.45
CA GLY A 175 -26.57 -11.76 10.71
C GLY A 175 -26.93 -11.73 12.20
N PRO A 176 -28.00 -11.00 12.56
CA PRO A 176 -28.44 -10.88 13.95
C PRO A 176 -29.00 -12.20 14.52
N HIS A 177 -29.48 -13.09 13.66
CA HIS A 177 -30.04 -14.40 14.03
C HIS A 177 -29.08 -15.56 13.71
N GLY A 178 -27.81 -15.28 13.41
CA GLY A 178 -26.80 -16.31 13.24
C GLY A 178 -26.47 -17.02 14.57
N PRO A 179 -25.79 -18.18 14.53
CA PRO A 179 -25.43 -18.93 15.74
C PRO A 179 -24.65 -18.10 16.76
N TRP A 180 -23.84 -17.15 16.28
CA TRP A 180 -23.13 -16.18 17.10
C TRP A 180 -24.01 -14.95 17.36
N SER A 181 -24.70 -14.94 18.52
CA SER A 181 -25.69 -13.90 18.86
C SER A 181 -25.08 -12.50 19.00
N GLY A 182 -25.91 -11.47 18.82
CA GLY A 182 -25.49 -10.06 18.98
C GLY A 182 -24.94 -9.74 20.37
N ASP A 183 -25.51 -10.36 21.42
CA ASP A 183 -25.04 -10.17 22.80
C ASP A 183 -23.66 -10.78 23.04
N MET A 184 -23.39 -11.97 22.49
CA MET A 184 -22.07 -12.59 22.57
C MET A 184 -21.02 -11.74 21.83
N ALA A 185 -21.38 -11.21 20.64
CA ALA A 185 -20.51 -10.30 19.92
C ALA A 185 -20.23 -9.02 20.71
N ARG A 186 -21.24 -8.38 21.31
CA ARG A 186 -21.05 -7.18 22.15
C ARG A 186 -20.14 -7.45 23.34
N ARG A 187 -20.26 -8.60 24.01
CA ARG A 187 -19.37 -9.00 25.12
C ARG A 187 -17.93 -9.18 24.65
N LEU A 188 -17.72 -9.88 23.53
CA LEU A 188 -16.40 -10.06 22.94
C LEU A 188 -15.76 -8.71 22.59
N LEU A 189 -16.52 -7.80 21.96
CA LEU A 189 -16.05 -6.46 21.60
C LEU A 189 -15.68 -5.62 22.83
N ALA A 190 -16.44 -5.72 23.91
CA ALA A 190 -16.15 -5.03 25.16
C ALA A 190 -14.86 -5.54 25.80
N ASP A 191 -14.57 -6.84 25.69
CA ASP A 191 -13.38 -7.47 26.25
C ASP A 191 -12.12 -7.11 25.43
N ASN A 192 -12.18 -7.29 24.11
CA ASN A 192 -11.02 -7.07 23.22
C ASN A 192 -10.88 -5.63 22.69
N GLN A 193 -11.76 -4.71 23.13
CA GLN A 193 -11.79 -3.30 22.71
C GLN A 193 -11.99 -3.09 21.19
N ALA A 194 -12.53 -4.09 20.48
CA ALA A 194 -12.74 -4.03 19.03
C ALA A 194 -13.99 -3.24 18.63
N PHE A 195 -14.05 -2.86 17.34
CA PHE A 195 -15.12 -2.04 16.79
C PHE A 195 -15.94 -2.78 15.74
N SER A 196 -17.27 -2.67 15.84
CA SER A 196 -18.18 -3.11 14.79
C SER A 196 -19.47 -2.31 14.75
N VAL A 197 -19.75 -1.74 13.59
CA VAL A 197 -21.00 -1.03 13.27
C VAL A 197 -22.21 -1.97 13.29
N LEU A 198 -21.99 -3.28 13.06
CA LEU A 198 -23.07 -4.28 13.08
C LEU A 198 -23.71 -4.46 14.46
N THR A 199 -23.05 -4.03 15.54
CA THR A 199 -23.59 -4.14 16.91
C THR A 199 -24.58 -3.03 17.28
N TRP A 200 -24.70 -1.99 16.45
CA TRP A 200 -25.55 -0.83 16.71
C TRP A 200 -27.04 -1.14 16.60
N SER A 201 -27.41 -2.17 15.84
CA SER A 201 -28.79 -2.63 15.72
C SER A 201 -28.81 -4.10 15.33
N ASP A 202 -29.65 -4.88 16.02
CA ASP A 202 -29.90 -6.29 15.67
C ASP A 202 -30.97 -6.42 14.57
N GLY A 203 -31.34 -5.32 13.90
CA GLY A 203 -32.31 -5.31 12.81
C GLY A 203 -31.74 -5.85 11.49
N ARG A 204 -32.49 -6.73 10.81
CA ARG A 204 -32.10 -7.26 9.49
C ARG A 204 -31.80 -6.17 8.46
N GLY A 205 -32.57 -5.09 8.44
CA GLY A 205 -32.35 -3.97 7.53
C GLY A 205 -31.00 -3.27 7.75
N TRP A 206 -30.58 -3.12 9.01
CA TRP A 206 -29.28 -2.55 9.35
C TRP A 206 -28.14 -3.44 8.89
N PHE A 207 -28.25 -4.75 9.14
CA PHE A 207 -27.28 -5.72 8.66
C PHE A 207 -27.11 -5.66 7.14
N GLU A 208 -28.20 -5.72 6.37
CA GLU A 208 -28.15 -5.70 4.90
C GLU A 208 -27.55 -4.39 4.37
N LEU A 209 -27.83 -3.26 5.03
CA LEU A 209 -27.24 -1.96 4.70
C LEU A 209 -25.72 -1.99 4.89
N VAL A 210 -25.23 -2.41 6.07
CA VAL A 210 -23.80 -2.45 6.37
C VAL A 210 -23.06 -3.43 5.46
N TYR A 211 -23.63 -4.61 5.23
CA TYR A 211 -23.05 -5.63 4.34
C TYR A 211 -22.95 -5.12 2.89
N THR A 212 -24.01 -4.49 2.38
CA THR A 212 -24.02 -3.92 1.03
C THR A 212 -23.05 -2.74 0.90
N LEU A 213 -22.94 -1.89 1.93
CA LEU A 213 -21.96 -0.80 1.98
C LEU A 213 -20.52 -1.34 2.01
N ALA A 214 -20.26 -2.47 2.67
CA ALA A 214 -18.97 -3.13 2.63
C ALA A 214 -18.62 -3.61 1.21
N ILE A 215 -19.57 -4.22 0.49
CA ILE A 215 -19.40 -4.58 -0.93
C ILE A 215 -19.13 -3.35 -1.79
N LEU A 216 -19.97 -2.31 -1.68
CA LEU A 216 -19.84 -1.10 -2.50
C LEU A 216 -18.53 -0.36 -2.23
N SER A 217 -18.15 -0.19 -0.97
CA SER A 217 -16.88 0.45 -0.60
C SER A 217 -15.68 -0.35 -1.13
N SER A 218 -15.73 -1.68 -1.12
CA SER A 218 -14.70 -2.55 -1.67
C SER A 218 -14.59 -2.39 -3.19
N ALA A 219 -15.71 -2.43 -3.92
CA ALA A 219 -15.73 -2.22 -5.37
C ALA A 219 -15.22 -0.83 -5.76
N LEU A 220 -15.67 0.22 -5.06
CA LEU A 220 -15.27 1.60 -5.30
C LEU A 220 -13.79 1.84 -4.95
N LEU A 221 -13.31 1.23 -3.86
CA LEU A 221 -11.89 1.26 -3.51
C LEU A 221 -11.05 0.50 -4.54
N MET A 222 -11.51 -0.65 -5.03
CA MET A 222 -10.84 -1.48 -6.05
C MET A 222 -10.66 -0.74 -7.39
N VAL A 223 -11.64 0.05 -7.83
CA VAL A 223 -11.48 0.90 -9.03
C VAL A 223 -10.77 2.22 -8.74
N GLY A 224 -10.62 2.55 -7.45
CA GLY A 224 -9.91 3.74 -6.99
C GLY A 224 -10.70 5.02 -7.18
N TRP A 225 -11.99 4.97 -6.85
CA TRP A 225 -12.87 6.13 -6.82
C TRP A 225 -12.86 6.76 -5.42
N ARG A 226 -12.52 8.05 -5.30
CA ARG A 226 -12.50 8.77 -4.01
C ARG A 226 -11.74 7.97 -2.94
N THR A 227 -10.52 7.54 -3.28
CA THR A 227 -9.80 6.47 -2.56
C THR A 227 -9.65 6.74 -1.08
N ARG A 228 -9.52 8.00 -0.67
CA ARG A 228 -9.40 8.38 0.75
C ARG A 228 -10.66 8.14 1.55
N THR A 229 -11.82 8.45 0.97
CA THR A 229 -13.10 8.20 1.62
C THR A 229 -13.41 6.71 1.58
N MET A 230 -13.20 6.08 0.43
CA MET A 230 -13.47 4.65 0.26
C MET A 230 -12.53 3.77 1.09
N SER A 231 -11.29 4.17 1.36
CA SER A 231 -10.39 3.42 2.25
C SER A 231 -10.89 3.39 3.68
N VAL A 232 -11.46 4.50 4.18
CA VAL A 232 -12.05 4.55 5.53
C VAL A 232 -13.33 3.70 5.58
N LEU A 233 -14.20 3.80 4.57
CA LEU A 233 -15.41 2.97 4.50
C LEU A 233 -15.10 1.48 4.35
N PHE A 234 -14.08 1.15 3.55
CA PHE A 234 -13.57 -0.21 3.41
C PHE A 234 -13.05 -0.74 4.75
N MET A 235 -12.22 0.04 5.45
CA MET A 235 -11.75 -0.29 6.80
C MET A 235 -12.93 -0.54 7.75
N VAL A 236 -13.90 0.38 7.83
CA VAL A 236 -15.08 0.20 8.68
C VAL A 236 -15.85 -1.07 8.32
N GLY A 237 -16.01 -1.39 7.02
CA GLY A 237 -16.68 -2.60 6.56
C GLY A 237 -15.94 -3.89 6.96
N VAL A 238 -14.63 -3.95 6.72
CA VAL A 238 -13.76 -5.09 7.11
C VAL A 238 -13.80 -5.30 8.62
N LEU A 239 -13.51 -4.25 9.39
CA LEU A 239 -13.50 -4.30 10.86
C LEU A 239 -14.87 -4.73 11.40
N SER A 240 -15.95 -4.20 10.83
CA SER A 240 -17.30 -4.52 11.31
C SER A 240 -17.67 -5.98 11.13
N LEU A 241 -17.40 -6.57 9.96
CA LEU A 241 -17.76 -7.95 9.67
C LEU A 241 -16.84 -8.95 10.37
N GLN A 242 -15.52 -8.73 10.35
CA GLN A 242 -14.57 -9.64 11.00
C GLN A 242 -14.71 -9.60 12.53
N ASN A 243 -14.86 -8.42 13.15
CA ASN A 243 -15.08 -8.35 14.59
C ASN A 243 -16.47 -8.85 15.01
N ARG A 244 -17.46 -8.84 14.10
CA ARG A 244 -18.79 -9.38 14.38
C ARG A 244 -18.76 -10.90 14.59
N SER A 245 -17.89 -11.63 13.89
CA SER A 245 -17.76 -13.08 13.99
C SER A 245 -16.31 -13.52 13.72
N ILE A 246 -15.51 -13.61 14.79
CA ILE A 246 -14.08 -13.94 14.70
C ILE A 246 -13.80 -15.39 14.30
N PHE A 247 -14.77 -16.29 14.50
CA PHE A 247 -14.59 -17.73 14.27
C PHE A 247 -14.72 -18.17 12.80
N ILE A 248 -15.22 -17.28 11.93
CA ILE A 248 -15.36 -17.58 10.50
C ILE A 248 -14.05 -17.32 9.74
N GLY A 249 -13.19 -16.47 10.27
CA GLY A 249 -11.98 -16.03 9.57
C GLY A 249 -10.78 -16.97 9.74
N ASP A 250 -9.80 -16.79 8.85
CA ASP A 250 -8.51 -17.46 8.91
C ASP A 250 -7.34 -16.46 9.05
N GLY A 251 -6.10 -16.93 8.87
CA GLY A 251 -4.91 -16.07 8.94
C GLY A 251 -4.90 -14.94 7.92
N GLY A 252 -5.50 -15.14 6.74
CA GLY A 252 -5.59 -14.16 5.66
C GLY A 252 -6.58 -13.05 5.98
N ASP A 253 -7.65 -13.36 6.71
CA ASP A 253 -8.56 -12.35 7.25
C ASP A 253 -7.85 -11.36 8.17
N ASN A 254 -6.96 -11.85 9.04
CA ASN A 254 -6.14 -10.98 9.89
C ASN A 254 -5.23 -10.06 9.06
N VAL A 255 -4.67 -10.55 7.96
CA VAL A 255 -3.90 -9.71 7.03
C VAL A 255 -4.79 -8.65 6.40
N ILE A 256 -5.98 -9.00 5.91
CA ILE A 256 -6.94 -8.03 5.36
C ILE A 256 -7.31 -6.98 6.42
N HIS A 257 -7.51 -7.38 7.68
CA HIS A 257 -7.82 -6.51 8.80
C HIS A 257 -6.78 -5.40 8.97
N LEU A 258 -5.50 -5.80 9.09
CA LEU A 258 -4.38 -4.88 9.27
C LEU A 258 -4.21 -3.98 8.03
N MET A 259 -4.30 -4.57 6.84
CA MET A 259 -4.09 -3.86 5.59
C MET A 259 -5.21 -2.85 5.32
N ALA A 260 -6.44 -3.13 5.74
CA ALA A 260 -7.55 -2.19 5.66
C ALA A 260 -7.27 -0.92 6.47
N ILE A 261 -6.68 -1.06 7.67
CA ILE A 261 -6.26 0.09 8.50
C ILE A 261 -5.10 0.83 7.83
N TYR A 262 -4.07 0.12 7.38
CA TYR A 262 -2.89 0.76 6.77
C TYR A 262 -3.23 1.51 5.48
N LEU A 263 -4.14 0.96 4.67
CA LEU A 263 -4.57 1.58 3.41
C LEU A 263 -5.15 2.98 3.59
N VAL A 264 -5.79 3.29 4.72
CA VAL A 264 -6.30 4.64 5.05
C VAL A 264 -5.18 5.68 5.02
N LEU A 265 -3.97 5.30 5.43
CA LEU A 265 -2.81 6.17 5.49
C LEU A 265 -2.01 6.20 4.17
N THR A 266 -2.38 5.36 3.19
CA THR A 266 -1.67 5.28 1.91
C THR A 266 -2.26 6.21 0.84
N ARG A 267 -1.40 6.67 -0.08
CA ARG A 267 -1.80 7.37 -1.32
C ARG A 267 -2.01 6.40 -2.48
N CYS A 268 -2.71 5.30 -2.24
CA CYS A 268 -2.94 4.21 -3.22
C CYS A 268 -3.82 4.58 -4.44
N GLY A 269 -4.26 5.84 -4.53
CA GLY A 269 -5.02 6.40 -5.65
C GLY A 269 -4.18 7.17 -6.68
N GLN A 270 -2.86 7.18 -6.59
CA GLN A 270 -2.00 7.96 -7.51
C GLN A 270 -1.86 7.35 -8.91
N VAL A 271 -1.96 6.02 -9.03
CA VAL A 271 -1.89 5.30 -10.30
C VAL A 271 -2.98 4.21 -10.34
N TRP A 272 -3.36 3.79 -11.54
CA TRP A 272 -4.36 2.74 -11.78
C TRP A 272 -5.69 2.93 -11.03
N SER A 273 -6.15 4.18 -10.94
CA SER A 273 -7.36 4.58 -10.23
C SER A 273 -8.19 5.55 -11.05
N LEU A 274 -9.50 5.62 -10.77
CA LEU A 274 -10.36 6.67 -11.32
C LEU A 274 -9.95 8.07 -10.81
N ASP A 275 -9.42 8.17 -9.60
CA ASP A 275 -8.86 9.40 -9.04
C ASP A 275 -7.67 9.94 -9.86
N ALA A 276 -6.74 9.08 -10.25
CA ALA A 276 -5.59 9.45 -11.07
C ALA A 276 -6.03 9.92 -12.46
N ARG A 277 -7.02 9.22 -13.06
CA ARG A 277 -7.61 9.63 -14.35
C ARG A 277 -8.28 10.99 -14.25
N ARG A 278 -9.05 11.25 -13.19
CA ARG A 278 -9.66 12.58 -12.94
C ARG A 278 -8.60 13.66 -12.76
N ALA A 279 -7.53 13.38 -12.01
CA ALA A 279 -6.44 14.33 -11.79
C ALA A 279 -5.69 14.67 -13.09
N ALA A 280 -5.43 13.68 -13.96
CA ALA A 280 -4.77 13.89 -15.25
C ALA A 280 -5.62 14.78 -16.18
N LYS A 281 -6.93 14.51 -16.29
CA LYS A 281 -7.84 15.34 -17.10
C LYS A 281 -7.90 16.79 -16.62
N ARG A 282 -7.86 17.01 -15.30
CA ARG A 282 -7.84 18.36 -14.71
C ARG A 282 -6.56 19.12 -15.07
N GLY A 283 -5.42 18.45 -15.07
CA GLY A 283 -4.14 19.08 -15.45
C GLY A 283 -4.08 19.53 -16.92
N GLN A 284 -4.94 18.98 -17.78
CA GLN A 284 -4.98 19.28 -19.22
C GLN A 284 -6.01 20.35 -19.61
N GLY A 285 -6.95 20.71 -18.74
CA GLY A 285 -8.08 21.60 -19.11
C GLY A 285 -8.60 22.51 -18.01
N ALA A 286 -7.88 22.70 -16.91
CA ALA A 286 -8.32 23.59 -15.83
C ALA A 286 -7.81 25.02 -16.03
N ASP A 287 -8.74 25.97 -16.04
CA ASP A 287 -8.47 27.39 -15.88
C ASP A 287 -7.93 27.64 -14.44
N PRO A 288 -6.72 28.20 -14.24
CA PRO A 288 -6.01 28.18 -12.95
C PRO A 288 -6.70 28.87 -11.76
N GLY A 289 -7.81 29.59 -11.97
CA GLY A 289 -8.40 30.51 -10.98
C GLY A 289 -9.72 30.11 -10.32
N LEU A 290 -10.47 29.13 -10.83
CA LEU A 290 -11.83 28.85 -10.33
C LEU A 290 -11.92 27.53 -9.51
N PRO A 291 -12.47 27.56 -8.27
CA PRO A 291 -12.69 26.34 -7.49
C PRO A 291 -13.74 25.43 -8.15
N GLU A 292 -13.29 24.30 -8.72
CA GLU A 292 -14.14 23.30 -9.41
C GLU A 292 -15.34 22.87 -8.56
N ARG A 293 -16.55 22.72 -9.11
CA ARG A 293 -17.74 22.29 -8.34
C ARG A 293 -17.64 20.81 -7.92
N ASP A 294 -17.29 20.53 -6.65
CA ASP A 294 -17.16 19.16 -6.12
C ASP A 294 -18.38 18.75 -5.27
N ILE A 295 -19.53 18.57 -5.92
CA ILE A 295 -20.79 18.22 -5.24
C ILE A 295 -20.68 16.87 -4.53
N THR A 296 -20.11 15.86 -5.20
CA THR A 296 -19.94 14.53 -4.63
C THR A 296 -19.10 14.55 -3.35
N GLY A 297 -18.02 15.33 -3.32
CA GLY A 297 -17.19 15.50 -2.12
C GLY A 297 -17.98 16.12 -0.97
N VAL A 298 -18.76 17.16 -1.24
CA VAL A 298 -19.62 17.83 -0.23
C VAL A 298 -20.66 16.85 0.31
N VAL A 299 -21.37 16.13 -0.56
CA VAL A 299 -22.39 15.15 -0.16
C VAL A 299 -21.78 14.03 0.69
N LEU A 300 -20.66 13.44 0.25
CA LEU A 300 -19.99 12.39 1.02
C LEU A 300 -19.56 12.89 2.39
N TRP A 301 -18.94 14.07 2.47
CA TRP A 301 -18.46 14.61 3.73
C TRP A 301 -19.60 14.95 4.70
N ALA A 302 -20.69 15.57 4.19
CA ALA A 302 -21.88 15.88 4.97
C ALA A 302 -22.59 14.62 5.47
N VAL A 303 -22.80 13.61 4.61
CA VAL A 303 -23.46 12.35 4.98
C VAL A 303 -22.64 11.58 6.00
N LEU A 304 -21.32 11.49 5.83
CA LEU A 304 -20.45 10.79 6.77
C LEU A 304 -20.34 11.53 8.11
N GLY A 305 -20.24 12.85 8.07
CA GLY A 305 -20.19 13.68 9.28
C GLY A 305 -21.49 13.63 10.07
N LEU A 306 -22.64 13.73 9.39
CA LEU A 306 -23.95 13.61 10.02
C LEU A 306 -24.16 12.21 10.60
N SER A 307 -23.80 11.16 9.86
CA SER A 307 -23.90 9.78 10.34
C SER A 307 -23.04 9.56 11.59
N LEU A 308 -21.80 10.05 11.59
CA LEU A 308 -20.89 9.94 12.73
C LEU A 308 -21.38 10.75 13.94
N ALA A 309 -21.86 11.98 13.72
CA ALA A 309 -22.44 12.82 14.77
C ALA A 309 -23.68 12.19 15.38
N MET A 310 -24.60 11.68 14.55
CA MET A 310 -25.81 11.01 15.01
C MET A 310 -25.45 9.76 15.82
N ALA A 311 -24.53 8.93 15.33
CA ALA A 311 -24.08 7.73 16.04
C ALA A 311 -23.44 8.06 17.40
N GLN A 312 -22.65 9.14 17.47
CA GLN A 312 -22.02 9.61 18.70
C GLN A 312 -23.06 10.15 19.70
N VAL A 313 -24.04 10.93 19.24
CA VAL A 313 -25.10 11.53 20.08
C VAL A 313 -26.07 10.46 20.59
N MET A 314 -26.40 9.48 19.75
CA MET A 314 -27.21 8.33 20.14
C MET A 314 -26.48 7.36 21.09
N GLY A 315 -25.19 7.57 21.35
CA GLY A 315 -24.40 6.73 22.24
C GLY A 315 -24.25 5.29 21.75
N LEU A 316 -24.15 5.09 20.43
CA LEU A 316 -24.02 3.76 19.86
C LEU A 316 -22.72 3.08 20.32
N SER A 317 -22.79 1.75 20.49
CA SER A 317 -21.72 0.96 21.07
C SER A 317 -20.39 1.12 20.33
N GLY A 318 -19.29 1.17 21.08
CA GLY A 318 -17.94 1.25 20.53
C GLY A 318 -17.52 2.64 20.03
N LEU A 319 -18.30 3.70 20.22
CA LEU A 319 -17.89 5.09 19.88
C LEU A 319 -17.41 5.88 21.11
N SER A 320 -16.45 5.33 21.85
CA SER A 320 -15.83 6.03 22.98
C SER A 320 -14.83 7.09 22.51
N TRP A 321 -14.65 8.15 23.30
CA TRP A 321 -13.58 9.13 23.09
C TRP A 321 -12.22 8.59 23.57
N PHE A 322 -12.23 7.91 24.71
CA PHE A 322 -11.06 7.34 25.38
C PHE A 322 -11.33 5.89 25.79
N GLY A 323 -10.28 5.09 25.95
CA GLY A 323 -10.40 3.66 26.29
C GLY A 323 -10.44 2.77 25.05
N ALA A 324 -11.61 2.18 24.75
CA ALA A 324 -11.78 1.17 23.70
C ALA A 324 -11.49 1.71 22.30
N GLY A 325 -10.31 1.38 21.77
CA GLY A 325 -9.90 1.80 20.45
C GLY A 325 -8.60 1.21 19.97
N PRO A 326 -8.12 1.67 18.79
CA PRO A 326 -7.00 1.06 18.09
C PRO A 326 -5.65 1.30 18.79
N PHE A 327 -5.57 2.26 19.72
CA PHE A 327 -4.37 2.55 20.49
C PHE A 327 -4.73 2.69 21.97
N PRO A 328 -3.79 2.38 22.89
CA PRO A 328 -4.00 2.57 24.32
C PRO A 328 -4.46 4.00 24.64
N GLY A 329 -5.64 4.12 25.26
CA GLY A 329 -6.21 5.41 25.68
C GLY A 329 -6.94 6.18 24.57
N VAL A 330 -6.88 5.76 23.31
CA VAL A 330 -7.55 6.43 22.17
C VAL A 330 -8.77 5.62 21.78
N GLY A 331 -9.97 6.18 21.98
CA GLY A 331 -11.21 5.50 21.61
C GLY A 331 -11.49 5.48 20.09
N TRP A 332 -12.33 4.55 19.65
CA TRP A 332 -12.76 4.47 18.24
C TRP A 332 -13.55 5.68 17.77
N GLY A 333 -14.37 6.29 18.63
CA GLY A 333 -15.08 7.54 18.32
C GLY A 333 -14.11 8.67 18.00
N LEU A 334 -13.11 8.89 18.88
CA LEU A 334 -12.04 9.87 18.65
C LEU A 334 -11.27 9.59 17.35
N THR A 335 -10.94 8.33 17.10
CA THR A 335 -10.23 7.93 15.87
C THR A 335 -11.02 8.30 14.62
N LEU A 336 -12.31 7.97 14.56
CA LEU A 336 -13.16 8.25 13.40
C LEU A 336 -13.36 9.76 13.20
N TRP A 337 -13.51 10.52 14.30
CA TRP A 337 -13.58 11.99 14.24
C TRP A 337 -12.28 12.62 13.73
N ILE A 338 -11.12 12.15 14.19
CA ILE A 338 -9.81 12.60 13.69
C ILE A 338 -9.69 12.33 12.20
N LEU A 339 -10.05 11.14 11.73
CA LEU A 339 -10.02 10.80 10.30
C LEU A 339 -10.94 11.70 9.48
N TRP A 340 -12.19 11.89 9.93
CA TRP A 340 -13.16 12.74 9.24
C TRP A 340 -12.70 14.21 9.18
N CYS A 341 -12.21 14.75 10.30
CA CYS A 341 -11.67 16.10 10.38
C CYS A 341 -10.41 16.28 9.52
N ALA A 342 -9.46 15.35 9.58
CA ALA A 342 -8.23 15.41 8.78
C ALA A 342 -8.51 15.38 7.28
N HIS A 343 -9.46 14.53 6.84
CA HIS A 343 -9.91 14.52 5.45
C HIS A 343 -10.68 15.79 5.06
N GLY A 344 -11.47 16.36 5.98
CA GLY A 344 -12.19 17.63 5.79
C GLY A 344 -11.23 18.81 5.63
N VAL A 345 -10.25 18.95 6.53
CA VAL A 345 -9.17 19.95 6.43
C VAL A 345 -8.43 19.81 5.11
N TRP A 346 -8.10 18.58 4.72
CA TRP A 346 -7.49 18.36 3.42
C TRP A 346 -8.34 18.84 2.26
N TRP A 347 -9.61 18.45 2.24
CA TRP A 347 -10.55 18.82 1.20
C TRP A 347 -10.68 20.35 1.11
N ALA A 348 -10.80 21.04 2.25
CA ALA A 348 -10.90 22.48 2.33
C ALA A 348 -9.62 23.19 1.85
N VAL A 349 -8.44 22.79 2.34
CA VAL A 349 -7.15 23.40 1.96
C VAL A 349 -6.90 23.26 0.46
N ARG A 350 -7.19 22.10 -0.12
CA ARG A 350 -7.04 21.89 -1.57
C ARG A 350 -7.93 22.80 -2.42
N ARG A 351 -9.07 23.23 -1.87
CA ARG A 351 -10.11 23.96 -2.57
C ARG A 351 -9.97 25.47 -2.39
N TYR A 352 -9.64 25.92 -1.18
CA TYR A 352 -9.75 27.32 -0.78
C TYR A 352 -8.41 27.98 -0.43
N ALA A 353 -7.35 27.20 -0.17
CA ALA A 353 -6.05 27.73 0.27
C ALA A 353 -4.90 27.23 -0.63
N PRO A 354 -4.81 27.70 -1.89
CA PRO A 354 -3.62 27.47 -2.71
C PRO A 354 -2.40 28.18 -2.07
N GLY A 355 -1.21 27.60 -2.21
CA GLY A 355 0.04 28.14 -1.64
C GLY A 355 0.66 27.25 -0.55
N GLU A 356 1.32 27.87 0.43
CA GLU A 356 2.09 27.19 1.47
C GLU A 356 1.28 26.14 2.28
N PRO A 357 0.03 26.40 2.71
CA PRO A 357 -0.74 25.41 3.47
C PRO A 357 -0.95 24.09 2.72
N ARG A 358 -1.17 24.19 1.40
CA ARG A 358 -1.31 23.01 0.53
C ARG A 358 0.01 22.25 0.39
N VAL A 359 1.14 22.95 0.35
CA VAL A 359 2.48 22.32 0.28
C VAL A 359 2.77 21.55 1.56
N VAL A 360 2.57 22.18 2.73
CA VAL A 360 2.78 21.55 4.04
C VAL A 360 1.91 20.30 4.18
N LEU A 361 0.62 20.42 3.87
CA LEU A 361 -0.29 19.29 3.96
C LEU A 361 0.08 18.17 2.96
N ASP A 362 0.56 18.54 1.77
CA ASP A 362 1.09 17.57 0.80
C ASP A 362 2.33 16.83 1.33
N MET A 363 3.24 17.53 2.01
CA MET A 363 4.40 16.89 2.66
C MET A 363 3.96 15.92 3.76
N LEU A 364 3.06 16.34 4.65
CA LEU A 364 2.54 15.49 5.73
C LEU A 364 1.88 14.22 5.18
N GLY A 365 1.05 14.34 4.13
CA GLY A 365 0.43 13.17 3.54
C GLY A 365 1.40 12.27 2.78
N LYS A 366 2.57 12.77 2.31
CA LYS A 366 3.62 11.92 1.72
C LYS A 366 4.35 11.16 2.82
N LEU A 367 4.63 11.83 3.94
CA LEU A 367 5.26 11.20 5.11
C LEU A 367 4.38 10.08 5.68
N ALA A 368 3.07 10.34 5.87
CA ALA A 368 2.12 9.33 6.33
C ALA A 368 2.07 8.11 5.39
N HIS A 369 2.03 8.35 4.07
CA HIS A 369 2.05 7.28 3.08
C HIS A 369 3.36 6.48 3.09
N ASN A 370 4.52 7.15 3.11
CA ASN A 370 5.81 6.47 3.12
C ASN A 370 6.00 5.66 4.40
N GLY A 371 5.55 6.19 5.54
CA GLY A 371 5.49 5.46 6.81
C GLY A 371 4.57 4.23 6.73
N ALA A 372 3.36 4.39 6.21
CA ALA A 372 2.42 3.28 6.03
C ALA A 372 2.96 2.20 5.08
N MET A 373 3.64 2.58 3.98
CA MET A 373 4.29 1.61 3.10
C MET A 373 5.42 0.86 3.79
N LEU A 374 6.19 1.52 4.66
CA LEU A 374 7.21 0.86 5.47
C LEU A 374 6.58 -0.13 6.45
N VAL A 375 5.50 0.28 7.14
CA VAL A 375 4.75 -0.60 8.04
C VAL A 375 4.24 -1.83 7.30
N ILE A 376 3.64 -1.66 6.11
CA ILE A 376 3.19 -2.80 5.29
C ILE A 376 4.35 -3.75 4.96
N VAL A 377 5.50 -3.23 4.53
CA VAL A 377 6.67 -4.06 4.21
C VAL A 377 7.17 -4.83 5.44
N VAL A 378 7.30 -4.14 6.58
CA VAL A 378 7.73 -4.76 7.83
C VAL A 378 6.73 -5.80 8.31
N GLU A 379 5.43 -5.51 8.24
CA GLU A 379 4.36 -6.42 8.65
C GLU A 379 4.43 -7.73 7.87
N VAL A 380 4.57 -7.66 6.54
CA VAL A 380 4.68 -8.87 5.72
C VAL A 380 5.95 -9.66 6.07
N CYS A 381 7.08 -8.99 6.34
CA CYS A 381 8.27 -9.67 6.83
C CYS A 381 8.06 -10.35 8.18
N LEU A 382 7.36 -9.70 9.11
CA LEU A 382 7.05 -10.26 10.43
C LEU A 382 6.10 -11.45 10.31
N ILE A 383 5.09 -11.39 9.45
CA ILE A 383 4.19 -12.51 9.18
C ILE A 383 4.99 -13.75 8.76
N TYR A 384 5.89 -13.63 7.78
CA TYR A 384 6.70 -14.77 7.34
C TYR A 384 7.74 -15.22 8.36
N ALA A 385 8.45 -14.28 8.99
CA ALA A 385 9.47 -14.60 9.98
C ALA A 385 8.85 -15.37 11.17
N THR A 386 7.74 -14.86 11.70
CA THR A 386 7.04 -15.50 12.83
C THR A 386 6.40 -16.81 12.42
N ALA A 387 5.77 -16.89 11.24
CA ALA A 387 5.21 -18.13 10.72
C ALA A 387 6.27 -19.22 10.54
N GLY A 388 7.48 -18.88 10.05
CA GLY A 388 8.58 -19.81 9.91
C GLY A 388 9.19 -20.23 11.25
N TRP A 389 9.42 -19.26 12.15
CA TRP A 389 10.01 -19.52 13.47
C TRP A 389 9.10 -20.34 14.38
N TYR A 390 7.79 -20.14 14.27
CA TYR A 390 6.80 -20.94 15.00
C TYR A 390 6.77 -22.38 14.48
N LYS A 391 6.91 -22.58 13.17
CA LYS A 391 7.00 -23.92 12.57
C LYS A 391 8.24 -24.68 13.05
N ILE A 392 9.41 -24.03 13.13
CA ILE A 392 10.65 -24.66 13.63
C ILE A 392 10.46 -25.31 15.02
N GLN A 393 9.59 -24.75 15.86
CA GLN A 393 9.32 -25.26 17.21
C GLN A 393 8.33 -26.44 17.24
N GLY A 394 7.57 -26.68 16.16
CA GLY A 394 6.55 -27.72 16.11
C GLY A 394 7.13 -29.08 15.74
N SER A 395 6.82 -30.11 16.53
CA SER A 395 7.31 -31.49 16.31
C SER A 395 7.02 -32.02 14.90
N ARG A 396 5.82 -31.74 14.36
CA ARG A 396 5.42 -32.15 13.00
C ARG A 396 6.24 -31.49 11.88
N TRP A 397 6.78 -30.31 12.14
CA TRP A 397 7.67 -29.64 11.18
C TRP A 397 9.10 -30.17 11.31
N GLN A 398 9.51 -30.51 12.54
CA GLN A 398 10.82 -31.10 12.81
C GLN A 398 10.96 -32.50 12.24
N ASP A 399 9.92 -33.33 12.31
CA ASP A 399 9.90 -34.69 11.76
C ASP A 399 9.58 -34.75 10.24
N GLY A 400 9.32 -33.59 9.61
CA GLY A 400 9.08 -33.48 8.17
C GLY A 400 7.68 -33.93 7.71
N THR A 401 6.73 -34.10 8.63
CA THR A 401 5.39 -34.64 8.33
C THR A 401 4.27 -33.60 8.31
N ALA A 402 4.54 -32.33 8.64
CA ALA A 402 3.48 -31.34 8.88
C ALA A 402 2.46 -31.19 7.74
N VAL A 403 2.91 -31.23 6.49
CA VAL A 403 2.04 -31.06 5.32
C VAL A 403 1.15 -32.29 5.06
N TYR A 404 1.51 -33.46 5.58
CA TYR A 404 0.72 -34.69 5.45
C TYR A 404 -0.67 -34.57 6.09
N TYR A 405 -0.75 -33.91 7.26
CA TYR A 405 -1.98 -33.86 8.06
C TYR A 405 -3.10 -33.03 7.41
N PRO A 406 -2.87 -31.78 6.95
CA PRO A 406 -3.91 -31.01 6.29
C PRO A 406 -4.45 -31.69 5.02
N MET A 407 -3.61 -32.44 4.30
CA MET A 407 -4.04 -33.18 3.10
C MET A 407 -4.99 -34.35 3.40
N HIS A 408 -5.07 -34.78 4.66
CA HIS A 408 -5.98 -35.84 5.13
C HIS A 408 -7.21 -35.31 5.87
N LEU A 409 -7.37 -34.00 5.96
CA LEU A 409 -8.59 -33.40 6.50
C LEU A 409 -9.57 -33.20 5.36
N ASP A 410 -10.74 -33.87 5.43
CA ASP A 410 -11.77 -33.81 4.40
C ASP A 410 -12.18 -32.37 4.06
N TYR A 411 -12.21 -31.48 5.07
CA TYR A 411 -12.56 -30.07 4.90
C TYR A 411 -11.51 -29.26 4.11
N PHE A 412 -10.24 -29.68 4.13
CA PHE A 412 -9.13 -29.03 3.43
C PHE A 412 -8.64 -29.84 2.22
N SER A 413 -9.43 -30.79 1.71
CA SER A 413 -9.07 -31.57 0.53
C SER A 413 -10.18 -31.48 -0.54
N PRO A 414 -10.22 -30.39 -1.33
CA PRO A 414 -11.15 -30.28 -2.45
C PRO A 414 -10.91 -31.35 -3.53
N TRP A 415 -9.71 -31.93 -3.57
CA TRP A 415 -9.28 -32.94 -4.53
C TRP A 415 -8.70 -34.17 -3.80
N PRO A 416 -9.52 -35.02 -3.16
CA PRO A 416 -9.05 -36.10 -2.29
C PRO A 416 -8.09 -37.08 -2.95
N ASP A 417 -8.29 -37.38 -4.24
CA ASP A 417 -7.41 -38.31 -4.97
C ASP A 417 -6.04 -37.68 -5.23
N LEU A 418 -5.99 -36.39 -5.55
CA LEU A 418 -4.75 -35.67 -5.74
C LEU A 418 -4.00 -35.51 -4.42
N SER A 419 -4.71 -35.14 -3.34
CA SER A 419 -4.12 -35.05 -2.00
C SER A 419 -3.53 -36.39 -1.55
N ARG A 420 -4.22 -37.50 -1.81
CA ARG A 420 -3.71 -38.86 -1.51
C ARG A 420 -2.46 -39.21 -2.33
N LEU A 421 -2.49 -39.01 -3.64
CA LEU A 421 -1.32 -39.24 -4.51
C LEU A 421 -0.08 -38.48 -4.04
N LEU A 422 -0.27 -37.23 -3.59
CA LEU A 422 0.81 -36.43 -3.05
C LEU A 422 1.26 -36.96 -1.67
N ALA A 423 0.32 -37.26 -0.78
CA ALA A 423 0.61 -37.66 0.58
C ALA A 423 1.21 -39.07 0.70
N ASP A 424 0.97 -39.95 -0.28
CA ASP A 424 1.58 -41.28 -0.38
C ASP A 424 3.09 -41.21 -0.70
N ASN A 425 3.58 -40.07 -1.19
CA ASN A 425 5.00 -39.84 -1.45
C ASN A 425 5.68 -39.12 -0.28
N GLY A 426 6.21 -39.90 0.66
CA GLY A 426 6.89 -39.37 1.86
C GLY A 426 8.06 -38.42 1.58
N LEU A 427 8.83 -38.66 0.51
CA LEU A 427 9.94 -37.77 0.13
C LEU A 427 9.42 -36.39 -0.28
N MET A 428 8.34 -36.35 -1.06
CA MET A 428 7.77 -35.09 -1.51
C MET A 428 7.13 -34.32 -0.34
N ILE A 429 6.41 -35.00 0.57
CA ILE A 429 5.89 -34.38 1.80
C ILE A 429 7.01 -33.77 2.64
N MET A 430 8.11 -34.49 2.82
CA MET A 430 9.28 -34.00 3.55
C MET A 430 9.88 -32.76 2.87
N LEU A 431 10.04 -32.79 1.53
CA LEU A 431 10.59 -31.67 0.76
C LEU A 431 9.70 -30.42 0.84
N ILE A 432 8.37 -30.57 0.74
CA ILE A 432 7.44 -29.44 0.86
C ILE A 432 7.46 -28.90 2.29
N THR A 433 7.43 -29.77 3.30
CA THR A 433 7.43 -29.39 4.71
C THR A 433 8.66 -28.55 5.07
N TYR A 434 9.87 -29.03 4.77
CA TYR A 434 11.08 -28.25 5.05
C TYR A 434 11.25 -27.06 4.10
N GLY A 435 10.88 -27.21 2.83
CA GLY A 435 10.95 -26.16 1.82
C GLY A 435 10.15 -24.92 2.23
N THR A 436 8.92 -25.11 2.69
CA THR A 436 8.07 -24.05 3.25
C THR A 436 8.76 -23.30 4.38
N VAL A 437 9.34 -24.00 5.37
CA VAL A 437 10.02 -23.36 6.51
C VAL A 437 11.24 -22.57 6.05
N ILE A 438 12.07 -23.17 5.19
CA ILE A 438 13.29 -22.53 4.68
C ILE A 438 12.94 -21.23 3.94
N VAL A 439 11.95 -21.25 3.05
CA VAL A 439 11.54 -20.09 2.26
C VAL A 439 11.00 -18.98 3.17
N GLN A 440 10.11 -19.32 4.12
CA GLN A 440 9.50 -18.35 5.02
C GLN A 440 10.52 -17.67 5.94
N VAL A 441 11.46 -18.44 6.50
CA VAL A 441 12.53 -17.90 7.36
C VAL A 441 13.55 -17.11 6.55
N ALA A 442 13.92 -17.57 5.35
CA ALA A 442 14.92 -16.90 4.52
C ALA A 442 14.43 -15.55 3.98
N PHE A 443 13.14 -15.43 3.64
CA PHE A 443 12.62 -14.29 2.87
C PHE A 443 13.03 -12.90 3.40
N PRO A 444 12.86 -12.56 4.70
CA PRO A 444 13.28 -11.26 5.24
C PRO A 444 14.78 -10.96 5.03
N PHE A 445 15.63 -11.98 5.11
CA PHE A 445 17.08 -11.84 4.90
C PHE A 445 17.46 -11.71 3.43
N THR A 446 16.61 -12.17 2.50
CA THR A 446 16.89 -12.05 1.06
C THR A 446 16.61 -10.66 0.49
N LEU A 447 15.93 -9.77 1.24
CA LEU A 447 15.57 -8.44 0.79
C LEU A 447 16.77 -7.57 0.38
N PHE A 448 17.96 -7.85 0.92
CA PHE A 448 19.20 -7.14 0.57
C PHE A 448 19.71 -7.48 -0.84
N ASN A 449 19.28 -8.61 -1.43
CA ASN A 449 19.68 -9.02 -2.77
C ASN A 449 18.45 -9.17 -3.67
N ARG A 450 18.27 -8.20 -4.58
CA ARG A 450 17.13 -8.15 -5.51
C ARG A 450 16.90 -9.43 -6.34
N ARG A 451 17.96 -10.18 -6.68
CA ARG A 451 17.82 -11.41 -7.48
C ARG A 451 17.25 -12.53 -6.62
N VAL A 452 17.86 -12.75 -5.46
CA VAL A 452 17.46 -13.79 -4.50
C VAL A 452 16.04 -13.51 -4.01
N LYS A 453 15.75 -12.25 -3.62
CA LYS A 453 14.40 -11.80 -3.25
C LYS A 453 13.36 -12.17 -4.31
N ASN A 454 13.62 -11.85 -5.59
CA ASN A 454 12.65 -12.08 -6.64
C ASN A 454 12.42 -13.58 -6.91
N VAL A 455 13.47 -14.41 -6.79
CA VAL A 455 13.33 -15.87 -6.89
C VAL A 455 12.47 -16.40 -5.75
N LEU A 456 12.77 -16.02 -4.49
CA LEU A 456 11.97 -16.44 -3.34
C LEU A 456 10.53 -15.93 -3.42
N LEU A 457 10.32 -14.70 -3.89
CA LEU A 457 8.98 -14.15 -4.08
C LEU A 457 8.14 -15.00 -5.05
N VAL A 458 8.74 -15.52 -6.13
CA VAL A 458 8.06 -16.44 -7.04
C VAL A 458 7.73 -17.75 -6.33
N VAL A 459 8.67 -18.31 -5.58
CA VAL A 459 8.44 -19.55 -4.81
C VAL A 459 7.33 -19.38 -3.79
N MET A 460 7.27 -18.25 -3.09
CA MET A 460 6.22 -17.92 -2.13
C MET A 460 4.86 -17.74 -2.79
N ILE A 461 4.80 -17.05 -3.93
CA ILE A 461 3.56 -16.96 -4.71
C ILE A 461 3.09 -18.36 -5.15
N CYS A 462 4.00 -19.23 -5.59
CA CYS A 462 3.68 -20.62 -5.92
C CYS A 462 3.19 -21.43 -4.71
N GLU A 463 3.75 -21.19 -3.52
CA GLU A 463 3.28 -21.79 -2.26
C GLU A 463 1.83 -21.36 -1.95
N HIS A 464 1.53 -20.07 -2.09
CA HIS A 464 0.15 -19.60 -1.87
C HIS A 464 -0.82 -20.12 -2.94
N LEU A 465 -0.39 -20.20 -4.20
CA LEU A 465 -1.21 -20.80 -5.26
C LEU A 465 -1.46 -22.29 -5.02
N SER A 466 -0.47 -23.04 -4.51
CA SER A 466 -0.65 -24.45 -4.17
C SER A 466 -1.60 -24.61 -2.99
N ILE A 467 -1.51 -23.78 -1.96
CA ILE A 467 -2.49 -23.76 -0.84
C ILE A 467 -3.90 -23.42 -1.36
N ALA A 468 -4.03 -22.44 -2.24
CA ALA A 468 -5.34 -22.04 -2.79
C ALA A 468 -6.02 -23.22 -3.49
N PHE A 469 -5.26 -23.98 -4.27
CA PHE A 469 -5.76 -25.06 -5.11
C PHE A 469 -5.88 -26.39 -4.36
N LEU A 470 -4.83 -26.82 -3.65
CA LEU A 470 -4.76 -28.11 -2.97
C LEU A 470 -5.52 -28.12 -1.65
N LEU A 471 -5.49 -27.01 -0.89
CA LEU A 471 -6.14 -26.94 0.43
C LEU A 471 -7.50 -26.22 0.41
N GLY A 472 -7.92 -25.70 -0.75
CA GLY A 472 -9.21 -25.04 -0.90
C GLY A 472 -9.32 -23.70 -0.19
N LEU A 473 -8.19 -23.00 -0.01
CA LEU A 473 -8.12 -21.72 0.72
C LEU A 473 -7.81 -20.52 -0.21
N PRO A 474 -8.69 -20.19 -1.18
CA PRO A 474 -8.40 -19.20 -2.20
C PRO A 474 -8.28 -17.77 -1.66
N PHE A 475 -9.09 -17.37 -0.67
CA PHE A 475 -9.05 -16.00 -0.15
C PHE A 475 -7.87 -15.75 0.79
N PHE A 476 -7.52 -16.73 1.62
CA PHE A 476 -6.26 -16.75 2.37
C PHE A 476 -5.09 -16.49 1.43
N SER A 477 -4.96 -17.32 0.39
CA SER A 477 -3.86 -17.22 -0.56
C SER A 477 -3.89 -15.92 -1.36
N LEU A 478 -5.07 -15.42 -1.74
CA LEU A 478 -5.17 -14.15 -2.45
C LEU A 478 -4.77 -12.96 -1.57
N ALA A 479 -5.10 -12.99 -0.27
CA ALA A 479 -4.63 -12.01 0.69
C ALA A 479 -3.11 -12.02 0.82
N MET A 480 -2.51 -13.22 0.93
CA MET A 480 -1.06 -13.38 1.03
C MET A 480 -0.31 -12.97 -0.25
N ILE A 481 -0.79 -13.38 -1.43
CA ILE A 481 -0.24 -12.95 -2.73
C ILE A 481 -0.34 -11.43 -2.90
N THR A 482 -1.43 -10.82 -2.42
CA THR A 482 -1.59 -9.36 -2.44
C THR A 482 -0.59 -8.68 -1.52
N ALA A 483 -0.38 -9.19 -0.31
CA ALA A 483 0.66 -8.71 0.60
C ALA A 483 2.04 -8.79 -0.06
N ASP A 484 2.37 -9.93 -0.66
CA ASP A 484 3.64 -10.17 -1.37
C ASP A 484 3.87 -9.21 -2.54
N ALA A 485 2.79 -8.76 -3.18
CA ALA A 485 2.87 -7.84 -4.32
C ALA A 485 3.57 -6.51 -3.99
N VAL A 486 3.68 -6.14 -2.70
CA VAL A 486 4.46 -4.98 -2.26
C VAL A 486 5.95 -5.11 -2.62
N PHE A 487 6.47 -6.34 -2.75
CA PHE A 487 7.86 -6.62 -3.09
C PHE A 487 8.12 -6.73 -4.60
N LEU A 488 7.08 -6.65 -5.43
CA LEU A 488 7.22 -6.76 -6.88
C LEU A 488 8.06 -5.60 -7.46
N PRO A 489 8.94 -5.88 -8.44
CA PRO A 489 9.70 -4.84 -9.11
C PRO A 489 8.79 -3.83 -9.82
N THR A 490 9.04 -2.54 -9.61
CA THR A 490 8.28 -1.47 -10.29
C THR A 490 8.30 -1.62 -11.82
N VAL A 491 9.43 -2.04 -12.40
CA VAL A 491 9.56 -2.30 -13.84
C VAL A 491 8.57 -3.36 -14.32
N PHE A 492 8.42 -4.44 -13.54
CA PHE A 492 7.46 -5.50 -13.84
C PHE A 492 6.02 -4.99 -13.78
N LEU A 493 5.68 -4.21 -12.74
CA LEU A 493 4.34 -3.63 -12.59
C LEU A 493 3.98 -2.67 -13.74
N VAL A 494 4.92 -1.79 -14.12
CA VAL A 494 4.72 -0.86 -15.24
C VAL A 494 4.56 -1.62 -16.56
N TRP A 495 5.41 -2.62 -16.80
CA TRP A 495 5.31 -3.49 -17.98
C TRP A 495 3.95 -4.19 -18.06
N LEU A 496 3.50 -4.76 -16.94
CA LEU A 496 2.20 -5.43 -16.85
C LEU A 496 1.05 -4.46 -17.13
N GLY A 497 1.09 -3.27 -16.54
CA GLY A 497 0.08 -2.23 -16.78
C GLY A 497 0.02 -1.77 -18.24
N ALA A 498 1.17 -1.66 -18.91
CA ALA A 498 1.24 -1.33 -20.33
C ALA A 498 0.64 -2.45 -21.20
N ARG A 499 0.92 -3.72 -20.89
CA ARG A 499 0.36 -4.89 -21.59
C ARG A 499 -1.16 -4.95 -21.44
N VAL A 500 -1.67 -4.79 -20.22
CA VAL A 500 -3.12 -4.77 -19.95
C VAL A 500 -3.80 -3.62 -20.70
N SER A 501 -3.17 -2.44 -20.73
CA SER A 501 -3.71 -1.29 -21.48
C SER A 501 -3.74 -1.54 -22.99
N ALA A 502 -2.69 -2.14 -23.55
CA ALA A 502 -2.63 -2.49 -24.97
C ALA A 502 -3.70 -3.54 -25.36
N VAL A 503 -3.94 -4.53 -24.49
CA VAL A 503 -5.02 -5.51 -24.71
C VAL A 503 -6.38 -4.82 -24.64
N ARG A 504 -6.61 -3.97 -23.64
CA ARG A 504 -7.85 -3.19 -23.54
C ARG A 504 -8.09 -2.36 -24.79
N ASP A 505 -7.09 -1.64 -25.28
CA ASP A 505 -7.25 -0.75 -26.43
C ASP A 505 -7.51 -1.52 -27.74
N ARG A 506 -7.12 -2.81 -27.80
CA ARG A 506 -7.49 -3.72 -28.90
C ARG A 506 -8.92 -4.26 -28.79
N VAL A 507 -9.37 -4.58 -27.57
CA VAL A 507 -10.69 -5.20 -27.32
C VAL A 507 -11.81 -4.15 -27.24
N LEU A 508 -11.50 -2.95 -26.77
CA LEU A 508 -12.42 -1.82 -26.66
C LEU A 508 -11.85 -0.64 -27.47
N PRO A 509 -12.02 -0.65 -28.80
CA PRO A 509 -11.62 0.48 -29.64
C PRO A 509 -12.30 1.74 -29.11
N ARG A 510 -11.51 2.81 -28.89
CA ARG A 510 -12.10 4.11 -28.56
C ARG A 510 -13.01 4.55 -29.70
N SER A 511 -14.22 4.97 -29.37
CA SER A 511 -15.14 5.59 -30.33
C SER A 511 -14.44 6.78 -31.00
N THR A 512 -14.61 6.90 -32.31
CA THR A 512 -14.06 7.96 -33.18
C THR A 512 -14.29 9.39 -32.68
N ARG A 513 -15.29 9.62 -31.82
CA ARG A 513 -15.56 10.92 -31.17
C ARG A 513 -14.46 11.42 -30.23
N ASP A 514 -13.67 10.52 -29.62
CA ASP A 514 -12.53 10.95 -28.79
C ASP A 514 -11.33 11.34 -29.66
N GLY A 515 -11.16 10.72 -30.83
CA GLY A 515 -10.12 11.05 -31.80
C GLY A 515 -10.35 12.40 -32.49
N GLU A 516 -11.60 12.74 -32.83
CA GLU A 516 -11.93 14.07 -33.37
C GLU A 516 -11.70 15.20 -32.36
N ARG A 517 -11.91 14.96 -31.06
CA ARG A 517 -11.62 15.94 -30.00
C ARG A 517 -10.12 16.16 -29.82
N GLU A 518 -9.30 15.13 -29.97
CA GLU A 518 -7.83 15.24 -29.90
C GLU A 518 -7.28 15.95 -31.16
N MET A 519 -7.85 15.67 -32.33
CA MET A 519 -7.45 16.29 -33.60
C MET A 519 -7.90 17.75 -33.71
N THR A 520 -9.07 18.12 -33.18
CA THR A 520 -9.51 19.51 -33.09
C THR A 520 -8.76 20.29 -32.01
N ALA A 521 -8.36 19.65 -30.90
CA ALA A 521 -7.46 20.26 -29.93
C ALA A 521 -6.04 20.50 -30.47
N ALA A 522 -5.55 19.61 -31.34
CA ALA A 522 -4.26 19.80 -32.03
C ALA A 522 -4.32 20.83 -33.17
N ALA A 523 -5.48 21.00 -33.82
CA ALA A 523 -5.70 21.98 -34.88
C ALA A 523 -6.07 23.39 -34.37
N GLY A 524 -6.33 23.55 -33.08
CA GLY A 524 -6.78 24.80 -32.45
C GLY A 524 -5.70 25.61 -31.72
N ALA A 525 -4.42 25.29 -31.89
CA ALA A 525 -3.32 26.11 -31.36
C ALA A 525 -2.91 27.16 -32.42
N PRO A 526 -3.17 28.48 -32.18
CA PRO A 526 -2.60 29.54 -33.01
C PRO A 526 -1.07 29.65 -32.83
#